data_AF-A0A1B6CFJ2-F1
#
_entry.id   AF-A0A1B6CFJ2-F1
#
_cell.length_a   1.000
_cell.length_b   1.000
_cell.length_c   1.000
_cell.angle_alpha   90.00
_cell.angle_beta   90.00
_cell.angle_gamma   90.00
#
_symmetry.space_group_name_H-M   'P 1'
#
loop_
_entity.id
_entity.type
_entity.pdbx_description
1 polymer ?
#
loop_
_entity_poly.entity_id
_entity_poly.type
_entity_poly.pdbx_seq_one_letter_code
_entity_poly.pdbx_strand_id
1 'polypeptide(L)'
;MVDVKVDEGNIKSKNDEFFASFDVILATDCNLHSLLYLNSLCRKYSIKFFCADVFGSYGYIFTDLQNHVYAEEQKMKSKQEKLTVKKTIIYESLKSSLEIDWSTEKSVKKLKKMDSTYFLIRILLNFRNKVRRNPSPLHEVEDMQLLQQLRQKTLKSLKVENIIHIEDKDLQMVFSQLSPICAIIGGVLAQEVIKALSQHGEPYKNLFLFNPNNLVGQVINLEKN
;
A
#
# COMPACT_ATOMS: atom_id res chain seq x y z
N MET A 1 -28.15 7.76 -7.87
CA MET A 1 -27.93 8.29 -6.50
C MET A 1 -27.17 7.22 -5.73
N VAL A 2 -26.10 7.57 -5.01
CA VAL A 2 -25.28 6.60 -4.24
C VAL A 2 -25.87 6.48 -2.83
N ASP A 3 -26.09 5.25 -2.37
CA ASP A 3 -26.52 4.97 -0.98
C ASP A 3 -25.29 5.00 -0.07
N VAL A 4 -25.17 6.06 0.75
CA VAL A 4 -24.03 6.28 1.64
C VAL A 4 -24.46 5.93 3.06
N LYS A 5 -23.78 4.95 3.66
CA LYS A 5 -24.02 4.48 5.03
C LYS A 5 -22.85 4.79 5.93
N VAL A 6 -23.14 5.05 7.19
CA VAL A 6 -22.15 5.26 8.25
C VAL A 6 -22.28 4.13 9.26
N ASP A 7 -21.14 3.57 9.67
CA ASP A 7 -21.06 2.56 10.73
C ASP A 7 -19.96 2.97 11.70
N GLU A 8 -20.33 3.23 12.96
CA GLU A 8 -19.42 3.65 14.03
C GLU A 8 -18.87 2.47 14.85
N GLY A 9 -19.29 1.24 14.53
CA GLY A 9 -18.92 0.05 15.26
C GLY A 9 -17.45 -0.33 15.05
N ASN A 10 -16.85 -0.97 16.06
CA ASN A 10 -15.49 -1.48 15.95
C ASN A 10 -15.43 -2.57 14.87
N ILE A 11 -14.51 -2.42 13.91
CA ILE A 11 -14.35 -3.38 12.81
C ILE A 11 -14.09 -4.82 13.30
N LYS A 12 -13.45 -4.98 14.48
CA LYS A 12 -13.15 -6.28 15.07
C LYS A 12 -14.36 -6.97 15.70
N SER A 13 -15.44 -6.24 15.97
CA SER A 13 -16.68 -6.82 16.49
C SER A 13 -17.67 -7.19 15.40
N LYS A 14 -17.37 -6.88 14.13
CA LYS A 14 -18.21 -7.24 12.98
C LYS A 14 -18.00 -8.72 12.64
N ASN A 15 -19.08 -9.39 12.25
CA ASN A 15 -19.04 -10.77 11.82
C ASN A 15 -18.63 -10.88 10.34
N ASP A 16 -18.36 -12.10 9.88
CA ASP A 16 -17.95 -12.35 8.51
C ASP A 16 -19.01 -11.93 7.47
N GLU A 17 -20.30 -12.01 7.81
CA GLU A 17 -21.43 -11.63 6.95
C GLU A 17 -21.42 -10.14 6.61
N PHE A 18 -21.08 -9.28 7.59
CA PHE A 18 -20.93 -7.85 7.36
C PHE A 18 -19.93 -7.58 6.23
N PHE A 19 -18.76 -8.21 6.28
CA PHE A 19 -17.72 -8.00 5.28
C PHE A 19 -18.07 -8.61 3.93
N ALA A 20 -18.67 -9.81 3.92
CA ALA A 20 -19.08 -10.50 2.70
C ALA A 20 -20.12 -9.72 1.88
N SER A 21 -20.76 -8.70 2.46
CA SER A 21 -21.69 -7.81 1.75
C SER A 21 -21.03 -6.78 0.84
N PHE A 22 -19.70 -6.63 0.88
CA PHE A 22 -18.95 -5.64 0.09
C PHE A 22 -18.14 -6.27 -1.04
N ASP A 23 -18.09 -5.61 -2.21
CA ASP A 23 -17.24 -6.01 -3.33
C ASP A 23 -15.76 -5.63 -3.15
N VAL A 24 -15.53 -4.57 -2.37
CA VAL A 24 -14.22 -3.98 -2.11
C VAL A 24 -14.16 -3.56 -0.64
N ILE A 25 -13.03 -3.84 0.01
CA ILE A 25 -12.68 -3.27 1.30
C ILE A 25 -11.42 -2.44 1.14
N LEU A 26 -11.50 -1.17 1.53
CA LEU A 26 -10.41 -0.20 1.54
C LEU A 26 -10.13 0.19 2.99
N ALA A 27 -8.93 -0.10 3.47
CA ALA A 27 -8.52 0.20 4.85
C ALA A 27 -7.52 1.35 4.89
N THR A 28 -7.83 2.41 5.65
CA THR A 28 -6.91 3.51 6.00
C THR A 28 -6.74 3.60 7.51
N ASP A 29 -5.67 4.25 7.98
CA ASP A 29 -5.41 4.51 9.40
C ASP A 29 -5.44 3.25 10.30
N CYS A 30 -5.22 2.08 9.70
CA CYS A 30 -5.22 0.78 10.38
C CYS A 30 -3.82 0.37 10.81
N ASN A 31 -3.68 -0.25 11.98
CA ASN A 31 -2.43 -0.91 12.36
C ASN A 31 -2.20 -2.18 11.53
N LEU A 32 -0.95 -2.65 11.46
CA LEU A 32 -0.57 -3.77 10.58
C LEU A 32 -1.35 -5.05 10.89
N HIS A 33 -1.63 -5.32 12.17
CA HIS A 33 -2.43 -6.50 12.56
C HIS A 33 -3.84 -6.46 11.95
N SER A 34 -4.47 -5.29 11.95
CA SER A 34 -5.81 -5.10 11.38
C SER A 34 -5.77 -5.19 9.86
N LEU A 35 -4.73 -4.65 9.22
CA LEU A 35 -4.52 -4.78 7.77
C LEU A 35 -4.34 -6.24 7.33
N LEU A 36 -3.53 -7.01 8.06
CA LEU A 36 -3.32 -8.45 7.79
C LEU A 36 -4.61 -9.25 7.98
N TYR A 37 -5.36 -8.97 9.05
CA TYR A 37 -6.66 -9.57 9.31
C TYR A 37 -7.65 -9.29 8.17
N LEU A 38 -7.85 -8.01 7.83
CA LEU A 38 -8.78 -7.62 6.76
C LEU A 38 -8.39 -8.21 5.41
N ASN A 39 -7.09 -8.20 5.05
CA ASN A 39 -6.64 -8.81 3.80
C ASN A 39 -6.91 -10.33 3.77
N SER A 40 -6.68 -11.03 4.89
CA SER A 40 -6.98 -12.47 4.98
C SER A 40 -8.47 -12.77 4.85
N LEU A 41 -9.32 -11.93 5.45
CA LEU A 41 -10.77 -12.02 5.35
C LEU A 41 -11.22 -11.76 3.92
N CYS A 42 -10.68 -10.72 3.27
CA CYS A 42 -10.99 -10.42 1.88
C CYS A 42 -10.68 -11.60 0.95
N ARG A 43 -9.54 -12.26 1.16
CA ARG A 43 -9.19 -13.49 0.43
C ARG A 43 -10.16 -14.64 0.69
N LYS A 44 -10.58 -14.84 1.94
CA LYS A 44 -11.56 -15.88 2.31
C LYS A 44 -12.91 -15.69 1.59
N TYR A 45 -13.32 -14.44 1.37
CA TYR A 45 -14.62 -14.09 0.79
C TYR A 45 -14.55 -13.58 -0.66
N SER A 46 -13.40 -13.70 -1.34
CA SER A 46 -13.20 -13.20 -2.71
C SER A 46 -13.50 -11.69 -2.88
N ILE A 47 -13.26 -10.91 -1.82
CA ILE A 47 -13.41 -9.45 -1.79
C ILE A 47 -12.10 -8.81 -2.27
N LYS A 48 -12.19 -7.74 -3.06
CA LYS A 48 -11.02 -6.97 -3.50
C LYS A 48 -10.52 -6.13 -2.34
N PHE A 49 -9.21 -6.15 -2.08
CA PHE A 49 -8.64 -5.46 -0.93
C PHE A 49 -7.71 -4.32 -1.37
N PHE A 50 -7.85 -3.19 -0.70
CA PHE A 50 -6.91 -2.08 -0.76
C PHE A 50 -6.55 -1.63 0.65
N CYS A 51 -5.32 -1.17 0.84
CA CYS A 51 -5.01 -0.32 1.98
C CYS A 51 -4.11 0.84 1.58
N ALA A 52 -4.29 1.97 2.25
CA ALA A 52 -3.56 3.18 1.93
C ALA A 52 -3.39 4.04 3.18
N ASP A 53 -2.34 4.83 3.20
CA ASP A 53 -2.10 5.81 4.25
C ASP A 53 -1.25 6.97 3.72
N VAL A 54 -1.35 8.09 4.42
CA VAL A 54 -0.48 9.25 4.27
C VAL A 54 0.26 9.46 5.59
N PHE A 55 1.58 9.62 5.50
CA PHE A 55 2.44 9.97 6.61
C PHE A 55 3.25 11.21 6.23
N GLY A 56 2.82 12.36 6.73
CA GLY A 56 3.29 13.68 6.36
C GLY A 56 3.28 13.87 4.85
N SER A 57 4.47 13.95 4.27
CA SER A 57 4.69 14.19 2.84
C SER A 57 4.74 12.91 1.99
N TYR A 58 4.71 11.72 2.60
CA TYR A 58 4.74 10.42 1.93
C TYR A 58 3.37 9.76 1.91
N GLY A 59 3.15 8.84 0.97
CA GLY A 59 1.96 8.02 0.96
C GLY A 59 2.12 6.72 0.19
N TYR A 60 1.21 5.78 0.44
CA TYR A 60 1.19 4.51 -0.27
C TYR A 60 -0.21 3.97 -0.51
N ILE A 61 -0.29 3.07 -1.49
CA ILE A 61 -1.44 2.22 -1.74
C ILE A 61 -0.94 0.81 -1.96
N PHE A 62 -1.47 -0.15 -1.22
CA PHE A 62 -1.32 -1.57 -1.49
C PHE A 62 -2.62 -2.13 -2.02
N THR A 63 -2.50 -3.01 -3.01
CA THR A 63 -3.61 -3.61 -3.74
C THR A 63 -3.51 -5.13 -3.68
N ASP A 64 -4.62 -5.81 -3.38
CA ASP A 64 -4.73 -7.26 -3.50
C ASP A 64 -6.08 -7.63 -4.09
N LEU A 65 -6.08 -7.87 -5.41
CA LEU A 65 -7.26 -8.27 -6.17
C LEU A 65 -7.32 -9.80 -6.39
N GLN A 66 -6.43 -10.56 -5.74
CA GLN A 66 -6.36 -12.02 -5.86
C GLN A 66 -6.14 -12.45 -7.32
N ASN A 67 -6.99 -13.31 -7.89
CA ASN A 67 -6.98 -13.65 -9.31
C ASN A 67 -7.91 -12.70 -10.07
N HIS A 68 -7.37 -11.61 -10.60
CA HIS A 68 -8.16 -10.54 -11.22
C HIS A 68 -8.13 -10.61 -12.74
N VAL A 69 -9.30 -10.61 -13.37
CA VAL A 69 -9.46 -10.54 -14.82
C VAL A 69 -9.92 -9.13 -15.20
N TYR A 70 -9.27 -8.53 -16.20
CA TYR A 70 -9.61 -7.20 -16.71
C TYR A 70 -9.56 -7.17 -18.23
N ALA A 71 -10.28 -6.20 -18.81
CA ALA A 71 -10.28 -5.88 -20.23
C ALA A 71 -9.30 -4.75 -20.53
N GLU A 72 -8.53 -4.90 -21.59
CA GLU A 72 -7.61 -3.87 -22.09
C GLU A 72 -7.87 -3.61 -23.58
N GLU A 73 -7.97 -2.33 -23.95
CA GLU A 73 -8.03 -1.91 -25.35
C GLU A 73 -6.63 -1.94 -25.97
N GLN A 74 -6.44 -2.74 -27.01
CA GLN A 74 -5.20 -2.77 -27.78
C GLN A 74 -5.42 -2.14 -29.17
N LYS A 75 -4.49 -1.24 -29.56
CA LYS A 75 -4.47 -0.68 -30.92
C LYS A 75 -3.86 -1.70 -31.88
N MET A 76 -4.62 -2.14 -32.88
CA MET A 76 -4.06 -2.95 -33.94
C MET A 76 -3.21 -2.08 -34.88
N LYS A 77 -2.03 -2.58 -35.28
CA LYS A 77 -1.11 -1.85 -36.17
C LYS A 77 -1.66 -1.61 -37.58
N SER A 78 -2.74 -2.29 -37.98
CA SER A 78 -3.22 -2.33 -39.37
C SER A 78 -4.60 -1.71 -39.63
N LYS A 79 -5.40 -1.39 -38.60
CA LYS A 79 -6.71 -0.72 -38.75
C LYS A 79 -6.99 0.17 -37.53
N GLN A 80 -7.74 1.26 -37.70
CA GLN A 80 -8.23 2.12 -36.60
C GLN A 80 -9.23 1.43 -35.65
N GLU A 81 -9.40 0.10 -35.76
CA GLU A 81 -10.26 -0.70 -34.90
C GLU A 81 -9.53 -1.04 -33.59
N LYS A 82 -10.22 -0.84 -32.46
CA LYS A 82 -9.74 -1.23 -31.13
C LYS A 82 -10.22 -2.65 -30.83
N LEU A 83 -9.29 -3.52 -30.43
CA LEU A 83 -9.63 -4.86 -29.93
C LEU A 83 -9.63 -4.83 -28.40
N THR A 84 -10.68 -5.36 -27.78
CA THR A 84 -10.74 -5.54 -26.32
C THR A 84 -10.26 -6.95 -25.97
N VAL A 85 -9.16 -7.06 -25.23
CA VAL A 85 -8.55 -8.34 -24.83
C VAL A 85 -8.72 -8.53 -23.32
N LYS A 86 -9.13 -9.74 -22.90
CA LYS A 86 -9.15 -10.11 -21.48
C LYS A 86 -7.77 -10.59 -21.04
N LYS A 87 -7.27 -10.04 -19.94
CA LYS A 87 -6.00 -10.40 -19.29
C LYS A 87 -6.24 -10.76 -17.82
N THR A 88 -5.33 -11.53 -17.25
CA THR A 88 -5.39 -11.96 -15.84
C THR A 88 -4.13 -11.52 -15.10
N ILE A 89 -4.29 -10.95 -13.92
CA ILE A 89 -3.21 -10.62 -12.98
C ILE A 89 -3.45 -11.35 -11.66
N ILE A 90 -2.41 -12.00 -11.16
CA ILE A 90 -2.43 -12.72 -9.88
C ILE A 90 -1.71 -11.86 -8.84
N TYR A 91 -2.41 -11.47 -7.77
CA TYR A 91 -1.87 -10.66 -6.68
C TYR A 91 -1.39 -11.52 -5.51
N GLU A 92 -0.31 -11.07 -4.87
CA GLU A 92 0.17 -11.62 -3.60
C GLU A 92 -0.59 -11.05 -2.41
N SER A 93 -0.71 -11.85 -1.35
CA SER A 93 -1.31 -11.38 -0.09
C SER A 93 -0.43 -10.32 0.56
N LEU A 94 -1.01 -9.42 1.36
CA LEU A 94 -0.23 -8.44 2.13
C LEU A 94 0.82 -9.13 2.99
N LYS A 95 0.47 -10.27 3.59
CA LYS A 95 1.41 -11.07 4.38
C LYS A 95 2.59 -11.55 3.54
N SER A 96 2.33 -12.17 2.39
CA SER A 96 3.37 -12.63 1.45
C SER A 96 4.28 -11.49 1.00
N SER A 97 3.71 -10.34 0.63
CA SER A 97 4.45 -9.16 0.17
C SER A 97 5.33 -8.52 1.25
N LEU A 98 5.01 -8.71 2.53
CA LEU A 98 5.83 -8.21 3.65
C LEU A 98 6.96 -9.17 4.06
N GLU A 99 6.83 -10.45 3.72
CA GLU A 99 7.76 -11.56 4.02
C GLU A 99 8.79 -11.81 2.90
N ILE A 100 8.99 -10.85 1.99
CA ILE A 100 10.00 -10.96 0.92
C ILE A 100 11.40 -11.08 1.54
N ASP A 101 12.15 -12.08 1.08
CA ASP A 101 13.58 -12.17 1.35
C ASP A 101 14.36 -11.22 0.43
N TRP A 102 14.92 -10.19 1.04
CA TRP A 102 15.69 -9.15 0.35
C TRP A 102 17.16 -9.53 0.10
N SER A 103 17.61 -10.68 0.62
CA SER A 103 19.00 -11.13 0.50
C SER A 103 19.32 -11.88 -0.80
N THR A 104 18.30 -12.26 -1.59
CA THR A 104 18.49 -12.94 -2.88
C THR A 104 19.09 -11.99 -3.93
N GLU A 105 19.83 -12.52 -4.91
CA GLU A 105 20.44 -11.70 -5.97
C GLU A 105 19.38 -10.90 -6.77
N LYS A 106 18.23 -11.52 -7.04
CA LYS A 106 17.08 -10.88 -7.71
C LYS A 106 16.54 -9.71 -6.87
N SER A 107 16.36 -9.91 -5.57
CA SER A 107 15.96 -8.85 -4.64
C SER A 107 16.96 -7.72 -4.59
N VAL A 108 18.26 -8.02 -4.46
CA VAL A 108 19.31 -6.99 -4.40
C VAL A 108 19.34 -6.14 -5.67
N LYS A 109 19.17 -6.73 -6.86
CA LYS A 109 19.04 -5.98 -8.12
C LYS A 109 17.80 -5.09 -8.14
N LYS A 110 16.69 -5.57 -7.59
CA LYS A 110 15.44 -4.81 -7.46
C LYS A 110 15.57 -3.64 -6.48
N LEU A 111 16.18 -3.87 -5.31
CA LEU A 111 16.42 -2.86 -4.27
C LEU A 111 17.15 -1.63 -4.82
N LYS A 112 18.16 -1.83 -5.67
CA LYS A 112 18.92 -0.74 -6.29
C LYS A 112 18.08 0.21 -7.16
N LYS A 113 16.88 -0.21 -7.57
CA LYS A 113 15.93 0.57 -8.39
C LYS A 113 14.68 0.97 -7.62
N MET A 114 14.54 0.47 -6.40
CA MET A 114 13.34 0.61 -5.58
C MET A 114 13.47 1.86 -4.72
N ASP A 115 12.42 2.66 -4.63
CA ASP A 115 12.40 3.81 -3.74
C ASP A 115 12.44 3.37 -2.26
N SER A 116 13.21 4.11 -1.44
CA SER A 116 13.37 3.81 -0.01
C SER A 116 12.08 4.00 0.79
N THR A 117 11.08 4.67 0.22
CA THR A 117 9.76 4.92 0.82
C THR A 117 9.07 3.64 1.29
N TYR A 118 9.26 2.50 0.63
CA TYR A 118 8.72 1.22 1.11
C TYR A 118 9.25 0.89 2.51
N PHE A 119 10.55 1.05 2.74
CA PHE A 119 11.18 0.78 4.02
C PHE A 119 10.81 1.84 5.06
N LEU A 120 10.60 3.09 4.64
CA LEU A 120 10.03 4.14 5.50
C LEU A 120 8.62 3.75 5.99
N ILE A 121 7.75 3.27 5.10
CA ILE A 121 6.41 2.79 5.48
C ILE A 121 6.51 1.59 6.42
N ARG A 122 7.44 0.66 6.20
CA ARG A 122 7.69 -0.45 7.14
C ARG A 122 8.04 0.05 8.54
N ILE A 123 8.85 1.10 8.65
CA ILE A 123 9.20 1.75 9.92
C ILE A 123 7.95 2.37 10.56
N LEU A 124 7.11 3.07 9.77
CA LEU A 124 5.91 3.74 10.25
C LEU A 124 4.81 2.78 10.70
N LEU A 125 4.64 1.64 10.00
CA LEU A 125 3.74 0.57 10.45
C LEU A 125 4.22 -0.06 11.76
N ASN A 126 5.54 -0.22 11.94
CA ASN A 126 6.13 -0.67 13.20
C ASN A 126 5.92 0.36 14.33
N PHE A 127 6.06 1.66 14.02
CA PHE A 127 5.77 2.75 14.94
C PHE A 127 4.31 2.70 15.40
N ARG A 128 3.35 2.67 14.46
CA ARG A 128 1.92 2.61 14.74
C ARG A 128 1.53 1.38 15.56
N ASN A 129 2.16 0.23 15.31
CA ASN A 129 1.94 -0.96 16.13
C ASN A 129 2.40 -0.78 17.59
N LYS A 130 3.53 -0.10 17.81
CA LYS A 130 4.12 0.08 19.13
C LYS A 130 3.42 1.18 19.94
N VAL A 131 3.16 2.32 19.31
CA VAL A 131 2.64 3.54 19.98
C VAL A 131 1.12 3.67 19.87
N ARG A 132 0.48 2.90 18.97
CA ARG A 132 -0.96 2.96 18.68
C ARG A 132 -1.45 4.33 18.16
N ARG A 133 -0.54 5.12 17.59
CA ARG A 133 -0.79 6.37 16.87
C ARG A 133 0.27 6.59 15.79
N ASN A 134 0.08 7.59 14.94
CA ASN A 134 1.10 8.07 14.00
C ASN A 134 2.07 9.03 14.70
N PRO A 135 3.25 9.32 14.10
CA PRO A 135 4.12 10.39 14.55
C PRO A 135 3.38 11.73 14.59
N SER A 136 3.54 12.48 15.67
CA SER A 136 2.79 13.70 15.95
C SER A 136 3.71 14.84 16.35
N PRO A 137 3.53 16.07 15.81
CA PRO A 137 4.32 17.23 16.22
C PRO A 137 4.23 17.53 17.72
N LEU A 138 3.15 17.10 18.39
CA LEU A 138 3.00 17.25 19.84
C LEU A 138 4.02 16.43 20.65
N HIS A 139 4.59 15.37 20.05
CA HIS A 139 5.55 14.47 20.66
C HIS A 139 6.83 14.36 19.81
N GLU A 140 7.18 15.42 19.07
CA GLU A 140 8.21 15.39 18.03
C GLU A 140 9.54 14.79 18.51
N VAL A 141 10.04 15.24 19.66
CA VAL A 141 11.33 14.78 20.22
C VAL A 141 11.31 13.27 20.52
N GLU A 142 10.28 12.79 21.20
CA GLU A 142 10.13 11.37 21.58
C GLU A 142 9.90 10.50 20.34
N ASP A 143 9.04 10.96 19.43
CA ASP A 143 8.70 10.25 18.20
C ASP A 143 9.90 10.14 17.27
N MET A 144 10.67 11.21 17.11
CA MET A 144 11.89 11.22 16.30
C MET A 144 12.93 10.22 16.82
N GLN A 145 13.17 10.21 18.14
CA GLN A 145 14.08 9.24 18.76
C GLN A 145 13.62 7.80 18.50
N LEU A 146 12.32 7.52 18.65
CA LEU A 146 11.77 6.21 18.40
C LEU A 146 11.84 5.83 16.91
N LEU A 147 11.57 6.76 15.99
CA LEU A 147 11.68 6.55 14.55
C LEU A 147 13.12 6.20 14.14
N GLN A 148 14.12 6.90 14.68
CA GLN A 148 15.54 6.61 14.44
C GLN A 148 15.91 5.20 14.92
N GLN A 149 15.44 4.79 16.11
CA GLN A 149 15.64 3.43 16.63
C GLN A 149 14.96 2.36 15.75
N LEU A 150 13.71 2.61 15.37
CA LEU A 150 12.94 1.70 14.52
C LEU A 150 13.53 1.60 13.11
N ARG A 151 14.09 2.68 12.56
CA ARG A 151 14.85 2.67 11.30
C ARG A 151 15.99 1.68 11.37
N GLN A 152 16.88 1.81 12.35
CA GLN A 152 18.02 0.91 12.51
C GLN A 152 17.57 -0.54 12.69
N LYS A 153 16.57 -0.79 13.54
CA LYS A 153 16.03 -2.13 13.79
C LYS A 153 15.42 -2.75 12.53
N THR A 154 14.61 -1.98 11.79
CA THR A 154 13.88 -2.47 10.61
C THR A 154 14.85 -2.79 9.48
N LEU A 155 15.78 -1.88 9.15
CA LEU A 155 16.74 -2.10 8.05
C LEU A 155 17.64 -3.33 8.32
N LYS A 156 18.16 -3.46 9.55
CA LYS A 156 18.93 -4.65 9.98
C LYS A 156 18.13 -5.94 9.90
N SER A 157 16.88 -5.92 10.38
CA SER A 157 16.01 -7.12 10.35
C SER A 157 15.71 -7.61 8.93
N LEU A 158 15.65 -6.67 7.97
CA LEU A 158 15.42 -6.96 6.56
C LEU A 158 16.72 -7.17 5.78
N LYS A 159 17.89 -7.02 6.41
CA LYS A 159 19.23 -7.13 5.81
C LYS A 159 19.45 -6.19 4.61
N VAL A 160 18.95 -4.96 4.72
CA VAL A 160 19.01 -3.95 3.64
C VAL A 160 19.79 -2.69 4.01
N GLU A 161 20.36 -2.61 5.21
CA GLU A 161 21.06 -1.44 5.75
C GLU A 161 22.25 -0.95 4.91
N ASN A 162 22.84 -1.82 4.09
CA ASN A 162 23.96 -1.51 3.21
C ASN A 162 23.53 -1.00 1.82
N ILE A 163 22.24 -1.04 1.50
CA ILE A 163 21.70 -0.69 0.17
C ILE A 163 20.68 0.43 0.28
N ILE A 164 19.82 0.37 1.30
CA ILE A 164 18.74 1.32 1.52
C ILE A 164 19.17 2.32 2.59
N HIS A 165 19.12 3.59 2.22
CA HIS A 165 19.41 4.70 3.10
C HIS A 165 18.13 5.53 3.30
N ILE A 166 17.82 5.81 4.57
CA ILE A 166 16.73 6.69 4.99
C ILE A 166 17.37 7.72 5.92
N GLU A 167 17.33 8.98 5.54
CA GLU A 167 17.97 10.09 6.25
C GLU A 167 17.04 10.63 7.35
N ASP A 168 17.59 11.41 8.28
CA ASP A 168 16.79 12.02 9.35
C ASP A 168 15.75 13.01 8.80
N LYS A 169 16.06 13.67 7.67
CA LYS A 169 15.11 14.53 6.97
C LYS A 169 13.86 13.77 6.50
N ASP A 170 14.03 12.51 6.07
CA ASP A 170 12.90 11.69 5.62
C ASP A 170 12.00 11.38 6.83
N LEU A 171 12.58 11.15 8.01
CA LEU A 171 11.84 10.93 9.25
C LEU A 171 11.11 12.19 9.74
N GLN A 172 11.67 13.39 9.54
CA GLN A 172 10.99 14.65 9.88
C GLN A 172 9.76 14.90 8.99
N MET A 173 9.77 14.38 7.77
CA MET A 173 8.72 14.61 6.78
C MET A 173 7.51 13.67 6.91
N VAL A 174 7.46 12.76 7.90
CA VAL A 174 6.36 11.79 8.09
C VAL A 174 5.31 12.21 9.10
N PHE A 175 5.45 13.39 9.68
CA PHE A 175 4.56 13.90 10.72
C PHE A 175 3.26 14.47 10.13
N SER A 176 2.14 14.21 10.81
CA SER A 176 0.79 14.67 10.42
C SER A 176 0.28 14.05 9.10
N GLN A 177 -0.86 14.51 8.61
CA GLN A 177 -1.39 14.19 7.28
C GLN A 177 -1.55 15.49 6.49
N LEU A 178 -0.87 15.60 5.35
CA LEU A 178 -0.90 16.81 4.54
C LEU A 178 -1.99 16.71 3.48
N SER A 179 -2.90 17.68 3.44
CA SER A 179 -4.03 17.71 2.51
C SER A 179 -3.65 17.52 1.04
N PRO A 180 -2.56 18.12 0.51
CA PRO A 180 -2.15 17.89 -0.88
C PRO A 180 -1.78 16.42 -1.14
N ILE A 181 -1.16 15.75 -0.17
CA ILE A 181 -0.76 14.34 -0.31
C ILE A 181 -1.98 13.43 -0.19
N CYS A 182 -2.92 13.73 0.70
CA CYS A 182 -4.22 13.06 0.75
C CYS A 182 -4.96 13.15 -0.58
N ALA A 183 -4.92 14.30 -1.26
CA ALA A 183 -5.53 14.46 -2.58
C ALA A 183 -4.84 13.60 -3.66
N ILE A 184 -3.50 13.54 -3.66
CA ILE A 184 -2.74 12.69 -4.59
C ILE A 184 -3.06 11.21 -4.36
N ILE A 185 -2.89 10.73 -3.11
CA ILE A 185 -3.12 9.32 -2.77
C ILE A 185 -4.58 8.94 -2.97
N GLY A 186 -5.52 9.78 -2.52
CA GLY A 186 -6.95 9.56 -2.69
C GLY A 186 -7.38 9.50 -4.15
N GLY A 187 -6.83 10.37 -5.00
CA GLY A 187 -7.11 10.38 -6.44
C GLY A 187 -6.62 9.11 -7.13
N VAL A 188 -5.36 8.71 -6.88
CA VAL A 188 -4.79 7.47 -7.44
C VAL A 188 -5.56 6.26 -6.92
N LEU A 189 -5.84 6.19 -5.62
CA LEU A 189 -6.56 5.08 -4.99
C LEU A 189 -7.98 4.93 -5.55
N ALA A 190 -8.72 6.03 -5.67
CA ALA A 190 -10.07 6.01 -6.24
C ALA A 190 -10.04 5.49 -7.70
N GLN A 191 -9.06 5.90 -8.49
CA GLN A 191 -8.90 5.41 -9.86
C GLN A 191 -8.62 3.89 -9.89
N GLU A 192 -7.75 3.39 -9.02
CA GLU A 192 -7.45 1.96 -8.93
C GLU A 192 -8.66 1.13 -8.47
N VAL A 193 -9.46 1.64 -7.53
CA VAL A 193 -10.73 1.01 -7.13
C VAL A 193 -11.71 0.95 -8.30
N ILE A 194 -11.83 2.03 -9.10
CA ILE A 194 -12.68 2.06 -10.29
C ILE A 194 -12.22 1.03 -11.32
N LYS A 195 -10.91 0.93 -11.61
CA LYS A 195 -10.38 -0.10 -12.54
C LYS A 195 -10.71 -1.50 -12.05
N ALA A 196 -10.50 -1.76 -10.76
CA ALA A 196 -10.73 -3.06 -10.16
C ALA A 196 -12.22 -3.47 -10.17
N LEU A 197 -13.14 -2.52 -9.95
CA LEU A 197 -14.59 -2.76 -10.00
C LEU A 197 -15.12 -2.88 -11.42
N SER A 198 -14.69 -1.99 -12.33
CA SER A 198 -15.12 -2.01 -13.73
C SER A 198 -14.50 -3.13 -14.56
N GLN A 199 -13.43 -3.77 -14.04
CA GLN A 199 -12.63 -4.76 -14.75
C GLN A 199 -12.12 -4.21 -16.10
N HIS A 200 -11.81 -2.92 -16.15
CA HIS A 200 -11.35 -2.23 -17.35
C HIS A 200 -10.08 -1.42 -17.07
N GLY A 201 -9.07 -1.63 -17.91
CA GLY A 201 -7.73 -1.08 -17.72
C GLY A 201 -6.93 -1.87 -16.68
N GLU A 202 -5.60 -1.86 -16.84
CA GLU A 202 -4.69 -2.59 -15.94
C GLU A 202 -4.60 -1.89 -14.57
N PRO A 203 -5.00 -2.57 -13.47
CA PRO A 203 -4.77 -2.06 -12.12
C PRO A 203 -3.30 -2.26 -11.71
N TYR A 204 -2.80 -1.39 -10.83
CA TYR A 204 -1.44 -1.43 -10.33
C TYR A 204 -1.17 -2.68 -9.50
N LYS A 205 -0.11 -3.40 -9.88
CA LYS A 205 0.40 -4.58 -9.19
C LYS A 205 1.73 -4.28 -8.49
N ASN A 206 1.81 -4.25 -7.17
CA ASN A 206 0.72 -4.23 -6.19
C ASN A 206 0.92 -3.18 -5.09
N LEU A 207 1.98 -2.38 -5.18
CA LEU A 207 2.28 -1.29 -4.28
C LEU A 207 2.56 -0.02 -5.09
N PHE A 208 1.82 1.04 -4.81
CA PHE A 208 2.13 2.40 -5.26
C PHE A 208 2.73 3.18 -4.10
N LEU A 209 3.81 3.92 -4.37
CA LEU A 209 4.51 4.77 -3.42
C LEU A 209 4.60 6.18 -3.96
N PHE A 210 4.29 7.16 -3.13
CA PHE A 210 4.56 8.57 -3.42
C PHE A 210 5.71 9.07 -2.55
N ASN A 211 6.77 9.56 -3.19
CA ASN A 211 7.91 10.16 -2.53
C ASN A 211 7.98 11.67 -2.83
N PRO A 212 7.91 12.55 -1.80
CA PRO A 212 7.93 14.00 -1.97
C PRO A 212 9.29 14.53 -2.41
N ASN A 213 10.39 13.81 -2.16
CA ASN A 213 11.75 14.27 -2.49
C ASN A 213 11.98 14.34 -4.00
N ASN A 214 11.34 13.45 -4.77
CA ASN A 214 11.44 13.40 -6.23
C ASN A 214 10.10 13.71 -6.92
N LEU A 215 9.01 13.86 -6.16
CA LEU A 215 7.63 14.05 -6.66
C LEU A 215 7.18 12.92 -7.60
N VAL A 216 7.68 11.71 -7.38
CA VAL A 216 7.39 10.54 -8.21
C VAL A 216 6.42 9.60 -7.49
N GLY A 217 5.39 9.18 -8.22
CA GLY A 217 4.59 8.01 -7.92
C GLY A 217 5.22 6.76 -8.55
N GLN A 218 5.83 5.88 -7.75
CA GLN A 218 6.42 4.63 -8.23
C GLN A 218 5.51 3.44 -7.97
N VAL A 219 5.23 2.64 -9.01
CA VAL A 219 4.55 1.34 -8.86
C VAL A 219 5.60 0.24 -8.75
N ILE A 220 5.46 -0.61 -7.73
CA ILE A 220 6.38 -1.69 -7.41
C ILE A 220 5.59 -2.97 -7.18
N ASN A 221 6.05 -4.05 -7.79
CA ASN A 221 5.42 -5.36 -7.65
C ASN A 221 6.09 -6.16 -6.52
N LEU A 222 5.43 -6.32 -5.37
CA LEU A 222 5.95 -7.07 -4.22
C LEU A 222 5.58 -8.56 -4.32
N GLU A 223 6.31 -9.29 -5.15
CA GLU A 223 6.20 -10.75 -5.24
C GLU A 223 7.16 -11.45 -4.28
N LYS A 224 6.68 -12.49 -3.60
CA LYS A 224 7.51 -13.36 -2.76
C LYS A 224 8.45 -14.14 -3.68
N ASN A 225 9.75 -14.12 -3.35
CA ASN A 225 10.78 -14.85 -4.09
C ASN A 225 10.88 -16.30 -3.63
#